data_AF-A0A2V6U174-F1
#
_entry.id   AF-A0A2V6U174-F1
#
_cell.length_a   1.000
_cell.length_b   1.000
_cell.length_c   1.000
_cell.angle_alpha   90.00
_cell.angle_beta   90.00
_cell.angle_gamma   90.00
#
_symmetry.space_group_name_H-M   'P 1'
#
loop_
_entity.id
_entity.type
_entity.pdbx_description
1 polymer ?
#
loop_
_entity_poly.entity_id
_entity_poly.type
_entity_poly.pdbx_seq_one_letter_code
_entity_poly.pdbx_strand_id
1 'polypeptide(L)'
;MSARALLGDGDVQITLLSSTASLWTFAVPEDGGFVPPDQATAKCEDGVTKTLTKLLRCALRCRARAATAALGGAPFDEAACESGNPATSCRAKYDRATATLVAAGNCPPCLDASALAGPLASSFDALKGALYCAGTTPFGGESAGFVPPDAATARCEAGIGTGVAKLLVCVGKCHIRRADLGVAGLPFDDDACERTDARKSCRAKYDKVSGALLAAGACPACLDSSTLAGLADQTEGLLDRANGQVYCASTTPF
;
A
#
# COMPACT_ATOMS: atom_id res chain seq x y z
N MET A 1 9.16 27.16 -46.02
CA MET A 1 8.94 26.79 -47.45
C MET A 1 9.35 25.34 -47.62
N SER A 2 8.36 24.50 -47.96
CA SER A 2 8.39 23.14 -48.50
C SER A 2 9.59 22.22 -48.18
N ALA A 3 9.34 21.20 -47.33
CA ALA A 3 10.12 19.97 -47.35
C ALA A 3 9.67 19.12 -48.56
N ARG A 4 10.63 18.67 -49.37
CA ARG A 4 10.42 17.76 -50.49
C ARG A 4 11.36 16.58 -50.27
N ALA A 5 10.79 15.41 -49.97
CA ALA A 5 11.51 14.15 -49.91
C ALA A 5 11.46 13.48 -51.28
N LEU A 6 12.60 13.03 -51.80
CA LEU A 6 12.70 11.99 -52.84
C LEU A 6 14.00 11.17 -52.65
N LEU A 7 13.80 9.94 -52.17
CA LEU A 7 14.33 8.64 -52.61
C LEU A 7 15.83 8.46 -52.94
N GLY A 8 16.40 7.38 -52.41
CA GLY A 8 17.60 6.73 -52.95
C GLY A 8 18.13 5.61 -52.05
N ASP A 9 17.74 4.37 -52.35
CA ASP A 9 18.32 3.13 -51.80
C ASP A 9 19.83 3.06 -52.06
N GLY A 10 20.59 2.81 -51.01
CA GLY A 10 22.04 2.56 -51.08
C GLY A 10 22.59 2.23 -49.70
N ASP A 11 22.88 0.96 -49.49
CA ASP A 11 23.57 0.42 -48.31
C ASP A 11 24.79 1.25 -47.92
N VAL A 12 24.65 2.03 -46.85
CA VAL A 12 25.78 2.51 -46.06
C VAL A 12 25.72 1.76 -44.74
N GLN A 13 26.66 0.83 -44.54
CA GLN A 13 26.97 0.32 -43.21
C GLN A 13 27.45 1.49 -42.34
N ILE A 14 26.51 2.14 -41.66
CA ILE A 14 26.80 3.09 -40.60
C ILE A 14 26.99 2.27 -39.34
N THR A 15 28.25 2.11 -38.96
CA THR A 15 28.67 1.66 -37.65
C THR A 15 28.05 2.58 -36.60
N LEU A 16 26.89 2.22 -36.07
CA LEU A 16 26.23 2.91 -34.97
C LEU A 16 27.09 2.71 -33.72
N LEU A 17 27.97 3.68 -33.45
CA LEU A 17 28.47 3.94 -32.11
C LEU A 17 27.26 4.23 -31.24
N SER A 18 26.91 3.23 -30.41
CA SER A 18 25.84 3.32 -29.42
C SER A 18 26.25 4.34 -28.36
N SER A 19 25.94 5.61 -28.61
CA SER A 19 25.91 6.62 -27.56
C SER A 19 24.72 6.30 -26.67
N THR A 20 24.99 5.66 -25.53
CA THR A 20 24.08 5.61 -24.40
C THR A 20 23.85 7.05 -23.94
N ALA A 21 22.84 7.70 -24.50
CA ALA A 21 22.22 8.83 -23.85
C ALA A 21 21.66 8.29 -22.53
N SER A 22 22.41 8.51 -21.45
CA SER A 22 21.88 8.38 -20.09
C SER A 22 20.68 9.31 -20.01
N LEU A 23 19.50 8.73 -20.20
CA LEU A 23 18.28 9.28 -19.69
C LEU A 23 18.52 9.39 -18.20
N TRP A 24 18.64 10.63 -17.72
CA TRP A 24 18.45 10.94 -16.32
C TRP A 24 17.02 10.52 -16.01
N THR A 25 16.86 9.27 -15.59
CA THR A 25 15.75 8.91 -14.72
C THR A 25 15.96 9.82 -13.53
N PHE A 26 15.22 10.93 -13.46
CA PHE A 26 14.92 11.51 -12.16
C PHE A 26 14.31 10.35 -11.41
N ALA A 27 15.08 9.74 -10.50
CA ALA A 27 14.52 8.88 -9.49
C ALA A 27 13.45 9.77 -8.85
N VAL A 28 12.18 9.47 -9.12
CA VAL A 28 11.11 9.95 -8.25
C VAL A 28 11.59 9.49 -6.88
N PRO A 29 11.80 10.39 -5.91
CA PRO A 29 12.13 9.96 -4.55
C PRO A 29 11.15 8.86 -4.19
N GLU A 30 11.67 7.68 -3.82
CA GLU A 30 10.87 6.46 -3.63
C GLU A 30 9.66 6.76 -2.72
N ASP A 31 9.85 7.73 -1.82
CA ASP A 31 8.83 8.31 -0.98
C ASP A 31 8.42 9.73 -1.43
N GLY A 32 7.57 9.82 -2.45
CA GLY A 32 7.06 11.11 -2.92
C GLY A 32 6.37 11.92 -1.80
N GLY A 33 6.39 13.25 -1.90
CA GLY A 33 5.71 14.16 -0.97
C GLY A 33 6.61 15.25 -0.43
N PHE A 34 6.06 16.04 0.49
CA PHE A 34 6.70 17.24 1.00
C PHE A 34 6.59 17.34 2.51
N VAL A 35 7.63 17.86 3.15
CA VAL A 35 7.61 18.20 4.57
C VAL A 35 6.46 19.17 4.84
N PRO A 36 5.53 18.89 5.78
CA PRO A 36 4.46 19.84 6.10
C PRO A 36 5.03 21.24 6.45
N PRO A 37 4.35 22.33 6.09
CA PRO A 37 4.85 23.68 6.37
C PRO A 37 4.82 24.03 7.86
N ASP A 38 3.94 23.39 8.64
CA ASP A 38 3.79 23.59 10.07
C ASP A 38 3.14 22.37 10.75
N GLN A 39 3.17 22.38 12.09
CA GLN A 39 2.62 21.28 12.91
C GLN A 39 1.09 21.16 12.83
N ALA A 40 0.36 22.24 12.52
CA ALA A 40 -1.10 22.16 12.40
C ALA A 40 -1.48 21.38 11.14
N THR A 41 -0.81 21.71 10.03
CA THR A 41 -0.92 21.01 8.75
C THR A 41 -0.50 19.54 8.90
N ALA A 42 0.67 19.29 9.52
CA ALA A 42 1.16 17.94 9.80
C ALA A 42 0.13 17.10 10.57
N LYS A 43 -0.50 17.66 11.62
CA LYS A 43 -1.53 16.93 12.39
C LYS A 43 -2.71 16.48 11.55
N CYS A 44 -3.13 17.26 10.55
CA CYS A 44 -4.18 16.79 9.64
C CYS A 44 -3.64 15.69 8.71
N GLU A 45 -2.52 15.93 8.02
CA GLU A 45 -1.91 14.98 7.08
C GLU A 45 -1.63 13.63 7.76
N ASP A 46 -1.03 13.64 8.95
CA ASP A 46 -0.80 12.46 9.80
C ASP A 46 -2.09 11.75 10.21
N GLY A 47 -3.12 12.54 10.51
CA GLY A 47 -4.46 12.04 10.78
C GLY A 47 -5.01 11.26 9.59
N VAL A 48 -4.82 11.77 8.37
CA VAL A 48 -5.22 11.12 7.13
C VAL A 48 -4.40 9.85 6.90
N THR A 49 -3.07 9.89 7.02
CA THR A 49 -2.19 8.69 6.95
C THR A 49 -2.64 7.60 7.92
N LYS A 50 -2.94 7.98 9.17
CA LYS A 50 -3.41 7.04 10.21
C LYS A 50 -4.80 6.46 9.91
N THR A 51 -5.69 7.23 9.31
CA THR A 51 -7.04 6.73 8.95
C THR A 51 -7.00 5.85 7.71
N LEU A 52 -6.12 6.16 6.76
CA LEU A 52 -5.86 5.38 5.56
C LEU A 52 -5.28 3.99 5.89
N THR A 53 -4.27 3.91 6.75
CA THR A 53 -3.74 2.60 7.20
C THR A 53 -4.78 1.79 8.00
N LYS A 54 -5.70 2.44 8.72
CA LYS A 54 -6.84 1.78 9.37
C LYS A 54 -7.88 1.26 8.38
N LEU A 55 -8.12 1.96 7.27
CA LEU A 55 -9.00 1.54 6.18
C LEU A 55 -8.47 0.24 5.57
N LEU A 56 -7.20 0.20 5.16
CA LEU A 56 -6.59 -0.99 4.55
C LEU A 56 -6.54 -2.19 5.52
N ARG A 57 -6.19 -1.94 6.79
CA ARG A 57 -6.30 -2.97 7.85
C ARG A 57 -7.74 -3.48 8.02
N CYS A 58 -8.74 -2.62 7.85
CA CYS A 58 -10.13 -3.01 7.95
C CYS A 58 -10.52 -3.92 6.78
N ALA A 59 -10.10 -3.60 5.55
CA ALA A 59 -10.30 -4.44 4.37
C ALA A 59 -9.68 -5.84 4.54
N LEU A 60 -8.43 -5.95 5.04
CA LEU A 60 -7.81 -7.25 5.37
C LEU A 60 -8.64 -8.07 6.36
N ARG A 61 -9.27 -7.43 7.35
CA ARG A 61 -10.16 -8.12 8.30
C ARG A 61 -11.48 -8.53 7.68
N CYS A 62 -12.04 -7.74 6.76
CA CYS A 62 -13.23 -8.11 6.00
C CYS A 62 -12.94 -9.37 5.18
N ARG A 63 -11.82 -9.40 4.44
CA ARG A 63 -11.39 -10.60 3.70
C ARG A 63 -11.18 -11.81 4.60
N ALA A 64 -10.51 -11.67 5.74
CA ALA A 64 -10.32 -12.79 6.67
C ALA A 64 -11.64 -13.36 7.22
N ARG A 65 -12.63 -12.49 7.47
CA ARG A 65 -13.99 -12.91 7.85
C ARG A 65 -14.71 -13.59 6.71
N ALA A 66 -14.57 -13.08 5.49
CA ALA A 66 -15.13 -13.70 4.28
C ALA A 66 -14.58 -15.12 4.09
N ALA A 67 -13.26 -15.29 4.16
CA ALA A 67 -12.59 -16.58 4.09
C ALA A 67 -13.06 -17.55 5.19
N THR A 68 -13.13 -17.07 6.44
CA THR A 68 -13.58 -17.89 7.58
C THR A 68 -15.05 -18.30 7.43
N ALA A 69 -15.93 -17.39 7.01
CA ALA A 69 -17.34 -17.69 6.79
C ALA A 69 -17.52 -18.69 5.64
N ALA A 70 -16.87 -18.45 4.51
CA ALA A 70 -16.94 -19.32 3.34
C ALA A 70 -16.43 -20.74 3.65
N LEU A 71 -15.31 -20.88 4.38
CA LEU A 71 -14.82 -22.17 4.86
C LEU A 71 -15.84 -22.88 5.77
N GLY A 72 -16.59 -22.12 6.58
CA GLY A 72 -17.66 -22.63 7.42
C GLY A 72 -19.01 -22.83 6.70
N GLY A 73 -19.09 -22.61 5.38
CA GLY A 73 -20.34 -22.69 4.61
C GLY A 73 -21.34 -21.58 4.94
N ALA A 74 -20.89 -20.48 5.56
CA ALA A 74 -21.72 -19.34 5.92
C ALA A 74 -21.54 -18.18 4.92
N PRO A 75 -22.61 -17.43 4.62
CA PRO A 75 -22.50 -16.24 3.79
C PRO A 75 -21.78 -15.11 4.55
N PHE A 76 -20.98 -14.33 3.82
CA PHE A 76 -20.41 -13.08 4.30
C PHE A 76 -20.30 -12.09 3.15
N ASP A 77 -20.85 -10.90 3.35
CA ASP A 77 -20.79 -9.84 2.36
C ASP A 77 -19.54 -8.97 2.60
N GLU A 78 -18.46 -9.31 1.90
CA GLU A 78 -17.21 -8.54 1.95
C GLU A 78 -17.40 -7.11 1.45
N ALA A 79 -18.17 -6.93 0.37
CA ALA A 79 -18.43 -5.61 -0.19
C ALA A 79 -19.19 -4.71 0.80
N ALA A 80 -20.18 -5.24 1.52
CA ALA A 80 -20.87 -4.49 2.58
C ALA A 80 -19.95 -4.17 3.76
N CYS A 81 -19.04 -5.07 4.11
CA CYS A 81 -18.03 -4.85 5.15
C CYS A 81 -17.06 -3.72 4.77
N GLU A 82 -16.65 -3.64 3.50
CA GLU A 82 -15.67 -2.67 3.02
C GLU A 82 -16.29 -1.31 2.68
N SER A 83 -17.41 -1.29 1.97
CA SER A 83 -18.00 -0.05 1.45
C SER A 83 -19.52 0.07 1.68
N GLY A 84 -20.28 -1.03 1.66
CA GLY A 84 -21.75 -0.94 1.55
C GLY A 84 -22.52 -0.42 2.78
N ASN A 85 -22.02 -0.58 4.01
CA ASN A 85 -22.72 -0.06 5.20
C ASN A 85 -22.27 1.38 5.58
N PRO A 86 -23.13 2.41 5.47
CA PRO A 86 -22.76 3.80 5.73
C PRO A 86 -22.44 4.11 7.20
N ALA A 87 -22.76 3.20 8.13
CA ALA A 87 -22.48 3.36 9.56
C ALA A 87 -21.28 2.54 10.02
N THR A 88 -21.00 1.37 9.44
CA THR A 88 -20.04 0.42 10.01
C THR A 88 -18.96 -0.07 9.05
N SER A 89 -19.10 0.20 7.75
CA SER A 89 -18.12 -0.24 6.74
C SER A 89 -16.75 0.41 6.96
N CYS A 90 -15.73 -0.20 6.38
CA CYS A 90 -14.37 0.34 6.42
C CYS A 90 -14.32 1.74 5.81
N ARG A 91 -14.95 1.95 4.64
CA ARG A 91 -15.08 3.23 3.96
C ARG A 91 -15.82 4.26 4.82
N ALA A 92 -16.97 3.89 5.37
CA ALA A 92 -17.74 4.80 6.22
C ALA A 92 -16.95 5.27 7.47
N LYS A 93 -16.14 4.38 8.06
CA LYS A 93 -15.26 4.75 9.19
C LYS A 93 -14.13 5.68 8.75
N TYR A 94 -13.58 5.47 7.56
CA TYR A 94 -12.58 6.35 6.97
C TYR A 94 -13.18 7.74 6.72
N ASP A 95 -14.28 7.81 5.96
CA ASP A 95 -14.93 9.07 5.57
C ASP A 95 -15.33 9.92 6.78
N ARG A 96 -15.87 9.29 7.84
CA ARG A 96 -16.17 10.02 9.08
C ARG A 96 -14.92 10.56 9.75
N ALA A 97 -13.85 9.77 9.80
CA ALA A 97 -12.63 10.20 10.46
C ALA A 97 -11.93 11.32 9.69
N THR A 98 -11.90 11.25 8.36
CA THR A 98 -11.33 12.32 7.52
C THR A 98 -12.21 13.55 7.52
N ALA A 99 -13.54 13.42 7.50
CA ALA A 99 -14.45 14.56 7.66
C ALA A 99 -14.21 15.30 8.99
N THR A 100 -14.00 14.58 10.10
CA THR A 100 -13.66 15.20 11.39
C THR A 100 -12.31 15.93 11.34
N LEU A 101 -11.31 15.38 10.65
CA LEU A 101 -10.01 16.04 10.48
C LEU A 101 -10.14 17.33 9.66
N VAL A 102 -10.86 17.27 8.54
CA VAL A 102 -11.11 18.43 7.66
C VAL A 102 -11.92 19.50 8.41
N ALA A 103 -12.95 19.11 9.15
CA ALA A 103 -13.75 20.03 9.95
C ALA A 103 -12.97 20.73 11.06
N ALA A 104 -11.83 20.17 11.50
CA ALA A 104 -10.94 20.84 12.45
C ALA A 104 -10.16 22.02 11.83
N GLY A 105 -10.21 22.20 10.51
CA GLY A 105 -9.74 23.39 9.81
C GLY A 105 -8.23 23.46 9.53
N ASN A 106 -7.46 22.43 9.88
CA ASN A 106 -6.00 22.40 9.70
C ASN A 106 -5.54 21.64 8.45
N CYS A 107 -6.47 21.11 7.66
CA CYS A 107 -6.11 20.36 6.47
C CYS A 107 -5.77 21.30 5.32
N PRO A 108 -4.66 21.07 4.61
CA PRO A 108 -4.25 21.92 3.51
C PRO A 108 -5.20 21.74 2.31
N PRO A 109 -5.37 22.77 1.45
CA PRO A 109 -6.29 22.71 0.31
C PRO A 109 -5.90 21.68 -0.76
N CYS A 110 -4.64 21.25 -0.79
CA CYS A 110 -4.16 20.21 -1.69
C CYS A 110 -4.62 18.80 -1.27
N LEU A 111 -5.05 18.62 -0.02
CA LEU A 111 -5.38 17.31 0.55
C LEU A 111 -6.88 17.01 0.40
N ASP A 112 -7.24 16.27 -0.66
CA ASP A 112 -8.56 15.65 -0.76
C ASP A 112 -8.57 14.27 -0.12
N ALA A 113 -8.70 14.24 1.21
CA ALA A 113 -8.75 12.99 1.96
C ALA A 113 -9.90 12.07 1.49
N SER A 114 -11.01 12.60 1.01
CA SER A 114 -12.16 11.77 0.60
C SER A 114 -11.91 10.98 -0.69
N ALA A 115 -11.07 11.53 -1.59
CA ALA A 115 -10.72 10.92 -2.87
C ALA A 115 -9.66 9.81 -2.76
N LEU A 116 -8.82 9.81 -1.71
CA LEU A 116 -7.73 8.86 -1.55
C LEU A 116 -8.19 7.40 -1.41
N ALA A 117 -9.33 7.17 -0.75
CA ALA A 117 -9.76 5.83 -0.38
C ALA A 117 -10.05 4.91 -1.58
N GLY A 118 -10.63 5.44 -2.65
CA GLY A 118 -11.07 4.64 -3.80
C GLY A 118 -9.91 4.00 -4.58
N PRO A 119 -8.98 4.79 -5.14
CA PRO A 119 -7.83 4.28 -5.90
C PRO A 119 -6.95 3.34 -5.07
N LEU A 120 -6.78 3.67 -3.79
CA LEU A 120 -5.99 2.87 -2.86
C LEU A 120 -6.65 1.52 -2.55
N ALA A 121 -7.96 1.50 -2.27
CA ALA A 121 -8.69 0.26 -2.05
C ALA A 121 -8.63 -0.65 -3.29
N SER A 122 -8.79 -0.06 -4.48
CA SER A 122 -8.70 -0.79 -5.76
C SER A 122 -7.31 -1.42 -5.97
N SER A 123 -6.24 -0.67 -5.67
CA SER A 123 -4.87 -1.19 -5.74
C SER A 123 -4.60 -2.30 -4.72
N PHE A 124 -5.31 -2.25 -3.59
CA PHE A 124 -5.14 -3.19 -2.48
C PHE A 124 -5.96 -4.49 -2.66
N ASP A 125 -6.98 -4.50 -3.52
CA ASP A 125 -7.77 -5.71 -3.81
C ASP A 125 -6.93 -6.83 -4.40
N ALA A 126 -6.00 -6.50 -5.29
CA ALA A 126 -5.05 -7.47 -5.85
C ALA A 126 -4.20 -8.12 -4.74
N LEU A 127 -3.72 -7.32 -3.78
CA LEU A 127 -2.93 -7.78 -2.65
C LEU A 127 -3.75 -8.72 -1.75
N LYS A 128 -5.01 -8.37 -1.46
CA LYS A 128 -5.91 -9.26 -0.71
C LYS A 128 -6.16 -10.58 -1.44
N GLY A 129 -6.26 -10.56 -2.77
CA GLY A 129 -6.40 -11.79 -3.57
C GLY A 129 -5.18 -12.69 -3.48
N ALA A 130 -3.98 -12.13 -3.56
CA ALA A 130 -2.73 -12.87 -3.44
C ALA A 130 -2.54 -13.57 -2.06
N LEU A 131 -3.16 -13.03 -1.00
CA LEU A 131 -3.11 -13.64 0.34
C LEU A 131 -3.91 -14.95 0.46
N TYR A 132 -4.92 -15.15 -0.39
CA TYR A 132 -5.84 -16.28 -0.32
C TYR A 132 -5.82 -17.04 -1.64
N CYS A 133 -4.86 -17.97 -1.77
CA CYS A 133 -4.44 -18.52 -3.06
C CYS A 133 -4.53 -20.05 -3.16
N ALA A 134 -4.78 -20.75 -2.06
CA ALA A 134 -4.67 -22.20 -2.01
C ALA A 134 -5.92 -22.98 -2.49
N GLY A 135 -7.09 -22.34 -2.42
CA GLY A 135 -8.37 -22.97 -2.69
C GLY A 135 -8.70 -23.14 -4.18
N THR A 136 -9.83 -23.80 -4.44
CA THR A 136 -10.40 -23.94 -5.80
C THR A 136 -11.73 -23.20 -5.97
N THR A 137 -12.38 -22.86 -4.87
CA THR A 137 -13.63 -22.09 -4.90
C THR A 137 -13.25 -20.61 -4.88
N PRO A 138 -13.50 -19.84 -5.94
CA PRO A 138 -13.20 -18.41 -5.94
C PRO A 138 -14.03 -17.70 -4.89
N PHE A 139 -13.51 -16.59 -4.36
CA PHE A 139 -14.40 -15.65 -3.68
C PHE A 139 -15.42 -15.14 -4.70
N GLY A 140 -16.70 -15.11 -4.32
CA GLY A 140 -17.74 -14.56 -5.18
C GLY A 140 -17.56 -13.05 -5.41
N GLY A 141 -18.19 -12.52 -6.48
CA GLY A 141 -18.14 -11.10 -6.83
C GLY A 141 -16.86 -10.70 -7.58
N GLU A 142 -16.37 -9.49 -7.32
CA GLU A 142 -15.18 -8.90 -7.97
C GLU A 142 -13.87 -9.24 -7.21
N SER A 143 -13.97 -9.95 -6.08
CA SER A 143 -12.84 -10.27 -5.21
C SER A 143 -11.95 -11.36 -5.82
N ALA A 144 -10.71 -11.02 -6.13
CA ALA A 144 -9.68 -12.01 -6.47
C ALA A 144 -9.38 -12.94 -5.28
N GLY A 145 -8.90 -14.15 -5.58
CA GLY A 145 -8.49 -15.17 -4.62
C GLY A 145 -9.49 -16.31 -4.43
N PHE A 146 -9.16 -17.24 -3.55
CA PHE A 146 -9.90 -18.48 -3.32
C PHE A 146 -10.19 -18.72 -1.85
N VAL A 147 -11.34 -19.34 -1.56
CA VAL A 147 -11.68 -19.81 -0.22
C VAL A 147 -10.64 -20.84 0.23
N PRO A 148 -10.02 -20.68 1.41
CA PRO A 148 -9.04 -21.65 1.90
C PRO A 148 -9.63 -23.07 1.93
N PRO A 149 -8.87 -24.11 1.56
CA PRO A 149 -9.37 -25.49 1.53
C PRO A 149 -9.62 -26.08 2.93
N ASP A 150 -8.96 -25.55 3.95
CA ASP A 150 -9.03 -26.04 5.32
C ASP A 150 -8.67 -24.95 6.35
N ALA A 151 -8.89 -25.26 7.63
CA ALA A 151 -8.67 -24.31 8.73
C ALA A 151 -7.19 -23.99 9.00
N ALA A 152 -6.26 -24.90 8.70
CA ALA A 152 -4.83 -24.66 8.88
C ALA A 152 -4.33 -23.66 7.82
N THR A 153 -4.73 -23.87 6.57
CA THR A 153 -4.46 -22.95 5.46
C THR A 153 -5.07 -21.57 5.74
N ALA A 154 -6.35 -21.51 6.14
CA ALA A 154 -7.02 -20.26 6.49
C ALA A 154 -6.31 -19.48 7.62
N ARG A 155 -5.78 -20.20 8.62
CA ARG A 155 -5.02 -19.58 9.72
C ARG A 155 -3.70 -19.01 9.25
N CYS A 156 -2.97 -19.70 8.37
CA CYS A 156 -1.76 -19.12 7.80
C CYS A 156 -2.08 -17.88 6.96
N GLU A 157 -2.99 -17.98 6.00
CA GLU A 157 -3.36 -16.88 5.09
C GLU A 157 -3.83 -15.64 5.89
N ALA A 158 -4.71 -15.82 6.88
CA ALA A 158 -5.14 -14.74 7.77
C ALA A 158 -4.01 -14.22 8.69
N GLY A 159 -3.08 -15.09 9.09
CA GLY A 159 -1.88 -14.74 9.85
C GLY A 159 -0.95 -13.83 9.05
N ILE A 160 -0.70 -14.15 7.78
CA ILE A 160 0.07 -13.31 6.85
C ILE A 160 -0.67 -11.99 6.61
N GLY A 161 -1.99 -12.02 6.36
CA GLY A 161 -2.80 -10.81 6.26
C GLY A 161 -2.71 -9.94 7.51
N THR A 162 -2.62 -10.53 8.70
CA THR A 162 -2.36 -9.79 9.95
C THR A 162 -0.96 -9.19 9.98
N GLY A 163 0.05 -9.88 9.42
CA GLY A 163 1.39 -9.36 9.17
C GLY A 163 1.36 -8.11 8.29
N VAL A 164 0.68 -8.18 7.14
CA VAL A 164 0.49 -7.04 6.21
C VAL A 164 -0.22 -5.88 6.93
N ALA A 165 -1.27 -6.14 7.72
CA ALA A 165 -1.95 -5.11 8.50
C ALA A 165 -1.06 -4.41 9.54
N LYS A 166 -0.02 -5.09 10.03
CA LYS A 166 0.99 -4.51 10.93
C LYS A 166 2.03 -3.74 10.14
N LEU A 167 2.46 -4.24 8.98
CA LEU A 167 3.36 -3.57 8.05
C LEU A 167 2.80 -2.21 7.63
N LEU A 168 1.54 -2.18 7.14
CA LEU A 168 0.83 -0.95 6.76
C LEU A 168 0.88 0.15 7.84
N VAL A 169 0.64 -0.22 9.10
CA VAL A 169 0.64 0.74 10.20
C VAL A 169 2.06 1.07 10.68
N CYS A 170 3.04 0.22 10.40
CA CYS A 170 4.43 0.50 10.71
C CYS A 170 4.99 1.52 9.71
N VAL A 171 4.86 1.26 8.41
CA VAL A 171 5.26 2.17 7.31
C VAL A 171 4.57 3.52 7.45
N GLY A 172 3.23 3.54 7.62
CA GLY A 172 2.53 4.81 7.86
C GLY A 172 2.97 5.56 9.13
N LYS A 173 3.60 4.92 10.12
CA LYS A 173 4.24 5.62 11.25
C LYS A 173 5.63 6.15 10.93
N CYS A 174 6.37 5.50 10.04
CA CYS A 174 7.65 5.99 9.52
C CYS A 174 7.40 7.27 8.72
N HIS A 175 6.42 7.29 7.80
CA HIS A 175 6.00 8.49 7.09
C HIS A 175 5.58 9.65 8.02
N ILE A 176 4.73 9.39 9.02
CA ILE A 176 4.34 10.39 10.03
C ILE A 176 5.58 10.91 10.77
N ARG A 177 6.48 10.02 11.17
CA ARG A 177 7.69 10.39 11.91
C ARG A 177 8.62 11.24 11.04
N ARG A 178 8.76 10.93 9.76
CA ARG A 178 9.49 11.73 8.80
C ARG A 178 8.90 13.13 8.68
N ALA A 179 7.57 13.23 8.51
CA ALA A 179 6.87 14.50 8.42
C ALA A 179 7.06 15.36 9.69
N ASP A 180 6.80 14.79 10.86
CA ASP A 180 6.98 15.46 12.16
C ASP A 180 8.43 15.95 12.39
N LEU A 181 9.42 15.10 12.07
CA LEU A 181 10.83 15.48 12.22
C LEU A 181 11.25 16.52 11.17
N GLY A 182 10.74 16.42 9.95
CA GLY A 182 10.96 17.42 8.91
C GLY A 182 10.45 18.80 9.31
N VAL A 183 9.24 18.90 9.89
CA VAL A 183 8.70 20.16 10.45
C VAL A 183 9.63 20.72 11.53
N ALA A 184 10.22 19.84 12.34
CA ALA A 184 11.18 20.22 13.38
C ALA A 184 12.60 20.52 12.85
N GLY A 185 12.85 20.39 11.54
CA GLY A 185 14.19 20.53 10.95
C GLY A 185 15.18 19.45 11.39
N LEU A 186 14.67 18.28 11.81
CA LEU A 186 15.45 17.16 12.30
C LEU A 186 15.58 16.07 11.24
N PRO A 187 16.74 15.41 11.14
CA PRO A 187 16.91 14.31 10.20
C PRO A 187 16.10 13.09 10.63
N PHE A 188 15.65 12.33 9.63
CA PHE A 188 15.05 11.02 9.81
C PHE A 188 15.44 10.12 8.65
N ASP A 189 15.83 8.89 8.97
CA ASP A 189 16.16 7.86 7.99
C ASP A 189 14.92 6.97 7.83
N ASP A 190 14.10 7.30 6.83
CA ASP A 190 12.85 6.58 6.54
C ASP A 190 13.14 5.18 6.02
N ASP A 191 14.08 5.06 5.09
CA ASP A 191 14.58 3.79 4.55
C ASP A 191 15.01 2.81 5.67
N ALA A 192 15.68 3.29 6.73
CA ALA A 192 15.99 2.47 7.90
C ALA A 192 14.76 2.09 8.72
N CYS A 193 13.79 3.00 8.88
CA CYS A 193 12.54 2.74 9.58
C CYS A 193 11.70 1.68 8.85
N GLU A 194 11.66 1.72 7.53
CA GLU A 194 10.79 0.90 6.72
C GLU A 194 11.42 -0.43 6.37
N ARG A 195 12.67 -0.40 5.91
CA ARG A 195 13.27 -1.53 5.21
C ARG A 195 14.61 -1.99 5.79
N THR A 196 15.58 -1.10 5.94
CA THR A 196 16.99 -1.50 6.04
C THR A 196 17.49 -1.83 7.46
N ASP A 197 16.85 -1.35 8.53
CA ASP A 197 17.20 -1.78 9.90
C ASP A 197 16.76 -3.25 10.14
N ALA A 198 17.73 -4.16 10.11
CA ALA A 198 17.51 -5.61 10.22
C ALA A 198 16.76 -6.10 11.49
N ARG A 199 16.54 -5.25 12.50
CA ARG A 199 15.85 -5.62 13.74
C ARG A 199 14.59 -4.81 13.99
N LYS A 200 14.60 -3.54 13.59
CA LYS A 200 13.55 -2.58 13.95
C LYS A 200 12.71 -2.16 12.75
N SER A 201 13.18 -2.38 11.53
CA SER A 201 12.44 -1.96 10.35
C SER A 201 11.06 -2.62 10.28
N CYS A 202 10.15 -1.98 9.57
CA CYS A 202 8.83 -2.52 9.32
C CYS A 202 8.89 -3.84 8.55
N ARG A 203 9.80 -3.93 7.57
CA ARG A 203 10.15 -5.14 6.84
C ARG A 203 10.65 -6.24 7.75
N ALA A 204 11.65 -5.98 8.59
CA ALA A 204 12.20 -6.99 9.50
C ALA A 204 11.13 -7.56 10.46
N LYS A 205 10.21 -6.71 10.93
CA LYS A 205 9.07 -7.15 11.77
C LYS A 205 8.08 -8.02 11.01
N TYR A 206 7.79 -7.67 9.75
CA TYR A 206 6.93 -8.48 8.89
C TYR A 206 7.58 -9.83 8.58
N ASP A 207 8.85 -9.83 8.14
CA ASP A 207 9.62 -11.04 7.79
C ASP A 207 9.72 -12.01 8.97
N LYS A 208 9.87 -11.49 10.19
CA LYS A 208 9.84 -12.31 11.40
C LYS A 208 8.50 -13.03 11.60
N VAL A 209 7.38 -12.33 11.37
CA VAL A 209 6.05 -12.91 11.52
C VAL A 209 5.75 -13.91 10.41
N SER A 210 6.06 -13.56 9.16
CA SER A 210 5.82 -14.39 7.99
C SER A 210 6.69 -15.65 8.02
N GLY A 211 7.99 -15.51 8.34
CA GLY A 211 8.90 -16.64 8.52
C GLY A 211 8.49 -17.61 9.63
N ALA A 212 7.95 -17.10 10.75
CA ALA A 212 7.43 -17.94 11.82
C ALA A 212 6.17 -18.74 11.38
N LEU A 213 5.31 -18.14 10.55
CA LEU A 213 4.14 -18.82 10.00
C LEU A 213 4.54 -19.90 8.98
N LEU A 214 5.52 -19.60 8.11
CA LEU A 214 6.10 -20.59 7.20
C LEU A 214 6.71 -21.78 7.96
N ALA A 215 7.49 -21.49 9.01
CA ALA A 215 8.13 -22.53 9.82
C ALA A 215 7.13 -23.43 10.55
N ALA A 216 5.90 -22.96 10.81
CA ALA A 216 4.83 -23.78 11.37
C ALA A 216 4.22 -24.78 10.35
N GLY A 217 4.57 -24.69 9.06
CA GLY A 217 4.25 -25.71 8.05
C GLY A 217 2.79 -25.77 7.59
N ALA A 218 1.94 -24.84 8.02
CA ALA A 218 0.52 -24.78 7.66
C ALA A 218 0.23 -23.84 6.48
N CYS A 219 1.25 -23.17 5.96
CA CYS A 219 1.10 -22.24 4.84
C CYS A 219 1.06 -22.98 3.51
N PRO A 220 0.15 -22.58 2.59
CA PRO A 220 0.08 -23.18 1.27
C PRO A 220 1.31 -22.81 0.44
N ALA A 221 1.64 -23.65 -0.55
CA ALA A 221 2.82 -23.44 -1.41
C ALA A 221 2.80 -22.11 -2.18
N CYS A 222 1.60 -21.55 -2.42
CA CYS A 222 1.44 -20.25 -3.06
C CYS A 222 1.81 -19.05 -2.17
N LEU A 223 2.03 -19.25 -0.86
CA LEU A 223 2.55 -18.25 0.06
C LEU A 223 3.97 -18.61 0.47
N ASP A 224 4.89 -18.70 -0.47
CA ASP A 224 6.30 -18.95 -0.18
C ASP A 224 7.06 -17.68 0.24
N SER A 225 8.33 -17.82 0.64
CA SER A 225 9.14 -16.68 1.08
C SER A 225 9.26 -15.57 0.03
N SER A 226 9.29 -15.92 -1.27
CA SER A 226 9.39 -14.96 -2.36
C SER A 226 8.09 -14.15 -2.54
N THR A 227 6.95 -14.83 -2.45
CA THR A 227 5.62 -14.22 -2.52
C THR A 227 5.41 -13.29 -1.33
N LEU A 228 5.81 -13.73 -0.13
CA LEU A 228 5.69 -12.93 1.08
C LEU A 228 6.58 -11.68 1.03
N ALA A 229 7.78 -11.78 0.47
CA ALA A 229 8.64 -10.62 0.21
C ALA A 229 7.97 -9.64 -0.78
N GLY A 230 7.46 -10.16 -1.90
CA GLY A 230 6.76 -9.33 -2.89
C GLY A 230 5.47 -8.68 -2.35
N LEU A 231 4.77 -9.33 -1.41
CA LEU A 231 3.64 -8.72 -0.70
C LEU A 231 4.07 -7.55 0.19
N ALA A 232 5.23 -7.67 0.85
CA ALA A 232 5.78 -6.57 1.64
C ALA A 232 6.13 -5.38 0.74
N ASP A 233 6.85 -5.63 -0.36
CA ASP A 233 7.27 -4.60 -1.32
C ASP A 233 6.06 -3.88 -1.94
N GLN A 234 5.02 -4.63 -2.31
CA GLN A 234 3.76 -4.04 -2.83
C GLN A 234 3.01 -3.22 -1.77
N THR A 235 3.09 -3.62 -0.51
CA THR A 235 2.44 -2.91 0.61
C THR A 235 3.12 -1.57 0.89
N GLU A 236 4.46 -1.57 0.91
CA GLU A 236 5.31 -0.38 1.05
C GLU A 236 5.04 0.59 -0.10
N GLY A 237 5.29 0.16 -1.34
CA GLY A 237 5.07 1.00 -2.52
C GLY A 237 3.64 1.53 -2.68
N LEU A 238 2.63 0.86 -2.13
CA LEU A 238 1.27 1.39 -2.08
C LEU A 238 1.14 2.63 -1.18
N LEU A 239 1.78 2.60 0.00
CA LEU A 239 1.78 3.71 0.93
C LEU A 239 2.68 4.85 0.44
N ASP A 240 3.80 4.53 -0.22
CA ASP A 240 4.73 5.55 -0.73
C ASP A 240 4.08 6.36 -1.85
N ARG A 241 3.34 5.69 -2.75
CA ARG A 241 2.50 6.35 -3.75
C ARG A 241 1.38 7.21 -3.15
N ALA A 242 0.87 6.83 -1.99
CA ALA A 242 -0.14 7.61 -1.28
C ALA A 242 0.49 8.82 -0.56
N ASN A 243 1.78 8.73 -0.21
CA ASN A 243 2.47 9.72 0.60
C ASN A 243 2.45 11.11 -0.04
N GLY A 244 2.75 11.21 -1.34
CA GLY A 244 2.71 12.49 -2.06
C GLY A 244 1.32 13.08 -2.24
N GLN A 245 0.26 12.29 -2.09
CA GLN A 245 -1.12 12.78 -2.09
C GLN A 245 -1.57 13.24 -0.70
N VAL A 246 -0.93 12.73 0.36
CA VAL A 246 -1.23 13.12 1.74
C VAL A 246 -0.41 14.33 2.17
N TYR A 247 0.91 14.28 1.96
CA TYR A 247 1.86 15.31 2.35
C TYR A 247 2.18 16.21 1.15
N CYS A 248 1.32 17.20 0.93
CA CYS A 248 1.27 17.99 -0.30
C CYS A 248 1.39 19.51 -0.09
N ALA A 249 1.41 19.95 1.16
CA ALA A 249 1.20 21.35 1.51
C ALA A 249 2.41 22.28 1.33
N SER A 250 3.61 21.74 1.09
CA SER A 250 4.83 22.54 0.94
C SER A 250 5.58 22.22 -0.36
N THR A 251 6.70 22.92 -0.55
CA THR A 251 7.63 22.71 -1.67
C THR A 251 8.94 22.05 -1.24
N THR A 252 9.11 21.76 0.06
CA THR A 252 10.32 21.10 0.58
C THR A 252 10.11 19.60 0.48
N PRO A 253 10.78 18.89 -0.44
CA PRO A 253 10.61 17.44 -0.56
C PRO A 253 11.15 16.73 0.68
N PHE A 254 10.68 15.51 0.89
CA PHE A 254 11.26 14.57 1.86
C PHE A 254 12.69 14.15 1.48
#